data_AF-A0A6A5S7U7-F1
#
_entry.id   AF-A0A6A5S7U7-F1
#
_cell.length_a   1.000
_cell.length_b   1.000
_cell.length_c   1.000
_cell.angle_alpha   90.00
_cell.angle_beta   90.00
_cell.angle_gamma   90.00
#
_symmetry.space_group_name_H-M   'P 1'
#
loop_
_entity.id
_entity.type
_entity.pdbx_description
1 polymer ?
#
loop_
_entity_poly.entity_id
_entity_poly.type
_entity_poly.pdbx_seq_one_letter_code
_entity_poly.pdbx_strand_id
1 'polypeptide(L)'
;ETELRRLHRRFGHPAVMRLAKLLKNAGHNDFEEKTLEEITRFCHHCQLNSSAPRRFKFTLKDDRYFNYEILADVMYLGSKPVLHVVDSSTAFQGTKFLSAMSAKETWQALRMLWIDTYQGPPDIL
;
A
#
# COMPACT_ATOMS: atom_id res chain seq x y z
N GLU A 1 23.96 22.25 20.56
CA GLU A 1 23.01 22.04 19.45
C GLU A 1 23.54 22.46 18.06
N THR A 2 24.03 23.70 17.89
CA THR A 2 24.50 24.24 16.59
C THR A 2 25.57 23.37 15.91
N GLU A 3 26.54 22.85 16.67
CA GLU A 3 27.58 21.95 16.14
C GLU A 3 27.01 20.59 15.70
N LEU A 4 26.07 20.01 16.44
CA LEU A 4 25.41 18.76 16.04
C LEU A 4 24.62 18.92 14.73
N ARG A 5 23.95 20.07 14.54
CA ARG A 5 23.28 20.41 13.26
C ARG A 5 24.28 20.54 12.11
N ARG A 6 25.50 21.04 12.39
CA ARG A 6 26.58 21.15 11.40
C ARG A 6 27.12 19.77 11.04
N LEU A 7 27.36 18.90 12.02
CA LEU A 7 27.81 17.52 11.81
C LEU A 7 26.78 16.70 11.05
N HIS A 8 25.50 16.76 11.43
CA HIS A 8 24.41 16.06 10.73
C HIS A 8 24.38 16.42 9.23
N ARG A 9 24.54 17.69 8.87
CA ARG A 9 24.60 18.13 7.46
C ARG A 9 25.90 17.71 6.77
N ARG A 10 27.06 17.91 7.40
CA ARG A 10 28.37 17.64 6.79
C ARG A 10 28.66 16.15 6.60
N PHE A 11 28.13 15.30 7.45
CA PHE A 11 28.28 13.85 7.34
C PHE A 11 27.21 13.20 6.45
N GLY A 12 26.43 14.00 5.71
CA GLY A 12 25.47 13.48 4.73
C GLY A 12 24.21 12.90 5.38
N HIS A 13 23.64 13.59 6.35
CA HIS A 13 22.37 13.22 6.99
C HIS A 13 22.35 11.79 7.58
N PRO A 14 23.36 11.40 8.39
CA PRO A 14 23.40 10.07 8.97
C PRO A 14 22.19 9.83 9.89
N ALA A 15 21.74 8.58 9.98
CA ALA A 15 20.77 8.16 10.97
C ALA A 15 21.24 8.49 12.40
N VAL A 16 20.30 8.82 13.29
CA VAL A 16 20.55 9.22 14.69
C VAL A 16 21.51 8.25 15.38
N MET A 17 21.20 6.94 15.34
CA MET A 17 22.03 5.89 15.93
C MET A 17 23.48 5.90 15.40
N ARG A 18 23.67 6.16 14.11
CA ARG A 18 24.99 6.17 13.47
C ARG A 18 25.80 7.37 13.93
N LEU A 19 25.18 8.54 14.01
CA LEU A 19 25.83 9.76 14.49
C LEU A 19 26.15 9.67 15.99
N ALA A 20 25.22 9.17 16.80
CA ALA A 20 25.43 8.96 18.23
C ALA A 20 26.59 7.99 18.50
N LYS A 21 26.65 6.86 17.77
CA LYS A 21 27.76 5.91 17.89
C LYS A 21 29.11 6.52 17.50
N LEU A 22 29.14 7.33 16.44
CA LEU A 22 30.37 7.99 15.99
C LEU A 22 30.89 8.96 17.05
N LEU A 23 30.02 9.77 17.65
CA LEU A 23 30.39 10.72 18.71
C LEU A 23 30.94 10.00 19.95
N LYS A 24 30.26 8.94 20.41
CA LYS A 24 30.72 8.10 21.53
C LYS A 24 32.09 7.50 21.27
N ASN A 25 32.32 6.96 20.06
CA ASN A 25 33.61 6.40 19.65
C ASN A 25 34.72 7.45 19.58
N ALA A 26 34.39 8.72 19.32
CA ALA A 26 35.33 9.84 19.30
C ALA A 26 35.60 10.42 20.72
N GLY A 27 35.02 9.83 21.77
CA GLY A 27 35.19 10.28 23.15
C GLY A 27 34.20 11.38 23.60
N HIS A 28 33.23 11.73 22.75
CA HIS A 28 32.19 12.71 23.09
C HIS A 28 30.99 11.99 23.69
N ASN A 29 30.76 12.18 24.99
CA ASN A 29 29.58 11.67 25.72
C ASN A 29 28.68 12.81 26.22
N ASP A 30 29.03 14.06 25.91
CA ASP A 30 28.39 15.31 26.30
C ASP A 30 27.25 15.70 25.33
N PHE A 31 26.46 14.74 24.88
CA PHE A 31 25.30 15.00 24.02
C PHE A 31 24.09 14.15 24.41
N GLU A 32 22.90 14.72 24.24
CA GLU A 32 21.65 14.00 24.40
C GLU A 32 21.20 13.42 23.06
N GLU A 33 20.86 12.13 23.04
CA GLU A 33 20.38 11.44 21.84
C GLU A 33 19.08 12.07 21.30
N LYS A 34 18.22 12.55 22.20
CA LYS A 34 17.00 13.28 21.87
C LYS A 34 17.26 14.53 21.02
N THR A 35 18.37 15.23 21.23
CA THR A 35 18.75 16.39 20.41
C THR A 35 19.06 15.97 18.97
N LEU A 36 19.67 14.80 18.76
CA LEU A 36 19.93 14.27 17.41
C LEU A 36 18.63 13.85 16.70
N GLU A 37 17.67 13.30 17.44
CA GLU A 37 16.32 13.00 16.93
C GLU A 37 15.60 14.27 16.48
N GLU A 38 15.61 15.32 17.29
CA GLU A 38 15.00 16.61 16.96
C GLU A 38 15.67 17.25 15.73
N ILE A 39 16.99 17.23 15.64
CA ILE A 39 17.74 17.73 14.47
C ILE A 39 17.32 16.98 13.20
N THR A 40 17.24 15.65 13.27
CA THR A 40 16.86 14.82 12.12
C THR A 40 15.39 15.06 11.73
N ARG A 41 14.49 15.16 12.73
CA ARG A 41 13.06 15.40 12.55
C ARG A 41 12.77 16.74 11.87
N PHE A 42 13.51 17.79 12.20
CA PHE A 42 13.33 19.14 11.64
C PHE A 42 14.30 19.48 10.50
N CYS A 43 15.09 18.51 10.03
CA CYS A 43 15.94 18.71 8.87
C CYS A 43 15.11 18.64 7.58
N HIS A 44 15.02 19.76 6.86
CA HIS A 44 14.28 19.85 5.59
C HIS A 44 14.71 18.80 4.56
N HIS A 45 16.01 18.54 4.42
CA HIS A 45 16.51 17.52 3.49
C HIS A 45 16.06 16.11 3.89
N CYS A 46 16.09 15.76 5.17
CA CYS A 46 15.61 14.48 5.67
C CYS A 46 14.09 14.34 5.48
N GLN A 47 13.32 15.39 5.75
CA GLN A 47 11.86 15.36 5.59
C GLN A 47 11.43 15.07 4.15
N LEU A 48 12.13 15.66 3.17
CA LEU A 48 11.82 15.45 1.76
C LEU A 48 12.26 14.09 1.21
N ASN A 49 13.38 13.56 1.70
CA ASN A 49 14.01 12.36 1.12
C ASN A 49 13.80 11.09 1.96
N SER A 50 13.23 11.21 3.16
CA SER A 50 12.89 10.05 3.99
C SER A 50 11.72 9.26 3.40
N SER A 51 11.60 8.00 3.80
CA SER A 51 10.45 7.17 3.44
C SER A 51 9.15 7.85 3.86
N ALA A 52 8.12 7.73 3.02
CA ALA A 52 6.81 8.29 3.32
C ALA A 52 6.29 7.76 4.68
N PRO A 53 5.65 8.62 5.50
CA PRO A 53 5.05 8.19 6.75
C PRO A 53 4.09 7.02 6.52
N ARG A 54 4.18 5.99 7.37
CA ARG A 54 3.23 4.88 7.33
C ARG A 54 1.86 5.43 7.72
N ARG A 55 0.91 5.42 6.77
CA ARG A 55 -0.48 5.78 7.03
C ARG A 55 -1.25 4.52 7.36
N PHE A 56 -2.03 4.55 8.43
CA PHE A 56 -3.01 3.51 8.69
C PHE A 56 -4.06 3.58 7.58
N LYS A 57 -4.25 2.47 6.86
CA LYS A 57 -5.26 2.36 5.80
C LYS A 57 -6.36 1.46 6.31
N PHE A 58 -7.55 2.02 6.47
CA PHE A 58 -8.77 1.27 6.73
C PHE A 58 -9.85 1.80 5.78
N THR A 59 -10.74 0.91 5.38
CA THR A 59 -11.91 1.26 4.59
C THR A 59 -13.12 1.09 5.51
N LEU A 60 -13.92 2.13 5.66
CA LEU A 60 -15.25 1.99 6.27
C LEU A 60 -16.15 1.37 5.21
N LYS A 61 -16.80 0.25 5.54
CA LYS A 61 -17.83 -0.33 4.68
C LYS A 61 -19.15 0.34 4.99
N ASP A 62 -19.81 0.89 3.97
CA ASP A 62 -21.22 1.24 4.07
C ASP A 62 -22.05 -0.05 4.17
N ASP A 63 -23.26 0.04 4.74
CA ASP A 63 -24.25 -1.05 4.71
C ASP A 63 -24.74 -1.27 3.27
N ARG A 64 -23.98 -2.03 2.48
CA ARG A 64 -24.31 -2.40 1.11
C ARG A 64 -24.80 -3.85 1.06
N TYR A 65 -25.80 -4.09 0.23
CA TYR A 65 -26.36 -5.42 0.00
C TYR A 65 -25.54 -6.18 -1.06
N PHE A 66 -25.73 -7.50 -1.11
CA PHE A 66 -25.15 -8.35 -2.14
C PHE A 66 -25.59 -7.91 -3.54
N ASN A 67 -24.70 -7.98 -4.52
CA ASN A 67 -24.90 -7.62 -5.93
C ASN A 67 -25.05 -6.12 -6.22
N TYR A 68 -24.75 -5.23 -5.25
CA TYR A 68 -24.70 -3.79 -5.53
C TYR A 68 -23.44 -3.42 -6.34
N GLU A 69 -22.26 -3.82 -5.86
CA GLU A 69 -20.98 -3.53 -6.48
C GLU A 69 -20.14 -4.80 -6.51
N ILE A 70 -19.63 -5.13 -7.69
CA ILE A 70 -18.70 -6.24 -7.86
C ILE A 70 -17.35 -5.72 -8.32
N LEU A 71 -16.29 -6.37 -7.85
CA LEU A 71 -14.93 -6.19 -8.33
C LEU A 71 -14.60 -7.38 -9.22
N ALA A 72 -14.24 -7.11 -10.47
CA ALA A 72 -13.88 -8.15 -11.41
C ALA A 72 -12.49 -7.90 -12.01
N ASP A 73 -11.66 -8.95 -12.04
CA ASP A 73 -10.36 -8.90 -12.70
C ASP A 73 -10.03 -10.27 -13.33
N VAL A 74 -9.11 -10.27 -14.29
CA VAL A 74 -8.60 -11.50 -14.89
C VAL A 74 -7.20 -11.80 -14.36
N MET A 75 -7.10 -12.90 -13.64
CA MET A 75 -5.81 -13.45 -13.19
C MET A 75 -5.45 -14.72 -13.96
N TYR A 76 -4.19 -15.14 -13.88
CA TYR A 76 -3.71 -16.37 -14.50
C TYR A 76 -3.45 -17.44 -13.45
N LEU A 77 -4.11 -18.59 -13.60
CA LEU A 77 -3.77 -19.81 -12.87
C LEU A 77 -2.97 -20.71 -13.80
N GLY A 78 -1.65 -20.71 -13.62
CA GLY A 78 -0.72 -21.27 -14.60
C GLY A 78 -0.76 -20.47 -15.90
N SER A 79 -0.95 -21.14 -17.04
CA SER A 79 -1.08 -20.48 -18.34
C SER A 79 -2.53 -20.18 -18.75
N LYS A 80 -3.50 -20.36 -17.83
CA LYS A 80 -4.92 -20.23 -18.14
C LYS A 80 -5.52 -18.95 -17.53
N PRO A 81 -6.12 -18.07 -18.34
CA PRO A 81 -6.81 -16.88 -17.82
C PRO A 81 -8.11 -17.27 -17.09
N VAL A 82 -8.36 -16.63 -15.96
CA VAL A 82 -9.51 -16.83 -15.08
C VAL A 82 -10.12 -15.48 -14.73
N LEU A 83 -11.37 -15.28 -15.11
CA LEU A 83 -12.16 -14.18 -14.57
C LEU A 83 -12.51 -14.50 -13.11
N HIS A 84 -12.12 -13.62 -12.20
CA HIS A 84 -12.48 -13.65 -10.78
C HIS A 84 -13.39 -12.45 -10.49
N VAL A 85 -14.53 -12.72 -9.88
CA VAL A 85 -15.53 -11.72 -9.51
C VAL A 85 -15.77 -11.83 -8.01
N VAL A 86 -15.81 -10.69 -7.32
CA VAL A 86 -16.02 -10.59 -5.88
C VAL A 86 -17.08 -9.53 -5.59
N ASP A 87 -18.09 -9.87 -4.80
CA ASP A 87 -19.03 -8.90 -4.25
C ASP A 87 -18.34 -8.04 -3.18
N SER A 88 -18.35 -6.71 -3.34
CA SER A 88 -17.58 -5.80 -2.49
C SER A 88 -18.07 -5.80 -1.02
N SER A 89 -19.37 -6.03 -0.83
CA SER A 89 -20.03 -6.00 0.48
C SER A 89 -19.73 -7.27 1.29
N THR A 90 -20.04 -8.43 0.71
CA THR A 90 -20.06 -9.74 1.37
C THR A 90 -18.79 -10.56 1.17
N ALA A 91 -17.91 -10.15 0.24
CA ALA A 91 -16.76 -10.93 -0.22
C ALA A 91 -17.13 -12.30 -0.84
N PHE A 92 -18.41 -12.51 -1.19
CA PHE A 92 -18.82 -13.66 -1.98
C PHE A 92 -18.14 -13.62 -3.34
N GLN A 93 -17.68 -14.77 -3.84
CA GLN A 93 -16.80 -14.84 -5.00
C GLN A 93 -17.23 -15.91 -6.00
N GLY A 94 -16.97 -15.64 -7.27
CA GLY A 94 -17.14 -16.57 -8.38
C GLY A 94 -15.92 -16.53 -9.30
N THR A 95 -15.61 -17.65 -9.95
CA THR A 95 -14.53 -17.71 -10.95
C THR A 95 -14.94 -18.48 -12.19
N LYS A 96 -14.41 -18.09 -13.36
CA LYS A 96 -14.59 -18.81 -14.61
C LYS A 96 -13.35 -18.72 -15.50
N PHE A 97 -12.87 -19.86 -15.99
CA PHE A 97 -11.81 -19.91 -16.99
C PHE A 97 -12.28 -19.27 -18.31
N LEU A 98 -11.41 -18.47 -18.92
CA LEU A 98 -11.65 -17.86 -20.22
C LEU A 98 -10.99 -18.69 -21.33
N SER A 99 -11.64 -18.76 -22.49
CA SER A 99 -11.06 -19.40 -23.68
C SER A 99 -10.00 -18.51 -24.34
N ALA A 100 -10.16 -17.18 -24.24
CA ALA A 100 -9.23 -16.17 -24.73
C ALA A 100 -9.36 -14.86 -23.94
N MET A 101 -8.30 -14.05 -23.92
CA MET A 101 -8.33 -12.67 -23.40
C MET A 101 -9.00 -11.73 -24.40
N SER A 102 -10.32 -11.65 -24.35
CA SER A 102 -11.09 -10.71 -25.18
C SER A 102 -12.31 -10.19 -24.43
N ALA A 103 -12.75 -8.98 -24.78
CA ALA A 103 -13.94 -8.37 -24.17
C ALA A 103 -15.19 -9.26 -24.32
N LYS A 104 -15.34 -9.94 -25.47
CA LYS A 104 -16.46 -10.85 -25.72
C LYS A 104 -16.45 -12.05 -24.76
N GLU A 105 -15.31 -12.72 -24.64
CA GLU A 105 -15.18 -13.89 -23.77
C GLU A 105 -15.33 -13.51 -22.30
N THR A 106 -14.74 -12.38 -21.88
CA THR A 106 -14.88 -11.87 -20.51
C THR A 106 -16.34 -11.51 -20.20
N TRP A 107 -17.04 -10.81 -21.11
CA TRP A 107 -18.45 -10.47 -20.94
C TRP A 107 -19.33 -11.72 -20.84
N GLN A 108 -19.15 -12.70 -21.74
CA GLN A 108 -19.90 -13.95 -21.69
C GLN A 108 -19.63 -14.73 -20.40
N ALA A 109 -18.38 -14.75 -19.94
CA ALA A 109 -18.01 -15.38 -18.69
C ALA A 109 -18.67 -14.70 -17.49
N LEU A 110 -18.62 -13.36 -17.40
CA LEU A 110 -19.30 -12.59 -16.36
C LEU A 110 -20.81 -12.84 -16.38
N ARG A 111 -21.42 -12.82 -17.56
CA ARG A 111 -22.85 -13.06 -17.72
C ARG A 111 -23.25 -14.43 -17.17
N MET A 112 -22.56 -15.49 -17.59
CA MET A 112 -22.85 -16.85 -17.13
C MET A 112 -22.56 -17.06 -15.64
N LEU A 113 -21.41 -16.56 -15.17
CA LEU A 113 -20.93 -16.80 -13.81
C LEU A 113 -21.73 -16.04 -12.76
N TRP A 114 -22.22 -14.85 -13.11
CA TRP A 114 -22.77 -13.91 -12.16
C TRP A 114 -24.21 -13.49 -12.50
N ILE A 115 -24.39 -12.82 -13.65
CA ILE A 115 -25.66 -12.18 -14.03
C ILE A 115 -26.79 -13.19 -14.18
N ASP A 116 -26.57 -14.26 -14.96
CA ASP A 116 -27.56 -15.29 -15.25
C ASP A 116 -27.77 -16.24 -14.07
N THR A 117 -26.85 -16.27 -13.09
CA THR A 117 -26.86 -17.20 -11.95
C THR A 117 -27.50 -16.59 -10.70
N TYR A 118 -27.32 -15.28 -10.48
CA TYR A 118 -27.78 -14.59 -9.27
C TYR A 118 -28.91 -13.58 -9.55
N GLN A 119 -28.87 -12.39 -8.95
CA GLN A 119 -29.96 -11.40 -9.00
C GLN A 119 -29.96 -10.53 -10.27
N GLY A 120 -29.35 -11.00 -11.37
CA GLY A 120 -29.16 -10.20 -12.58
C GLY A 120 -27.91 -9.32 -12.53
N PRO A 121 -27.85 -8.26 -13.36
CA PRO A 121 -26.67 -7.40 -13.43
C PRO A 121 -26.48 -6.63 -12.12
N PRO A 122 -25.23 -6.41 -11.68
CA PRO A 122 -24.94 -5.52 -10.56
C PRO A 122 -25.20 -4.07 -10.95
N ASP A 123 -25.39 -3.20 -9.95
CA ASP A 123 -25.50 -1.76 -10.17
C ASP A 123 -24.15 -1.14 -10.60
N ILE A 124 -23.04 -1.66 -10.06
CA ILE A 124 -21.67 -1.18 -10.31
C ILE A 124 -20.73 -2.36 -10.60
N LEU A 125 -19.88 -2.20 -11.62
CA LEU A 125 -18.78 -3.09 -12.02
C LEU A 125 -17.48 -2.30 -12.13
#